data_AF-A0A2S7P280-F1
#
_entry.id   AF-A0A2S7P280-F1
#
_cell.length_a   1.000
_cell.length_b   1.000
_cell.length_c   1.000
_cell.angle_alpha   90.00
_cell.angle_beta   90.00
_cell.angle_gamma   90.00
#
_symmetry.space_group_name_H-M   'P 1'
#
loop_
_entity.id
_entity.type
_entity.pdbx_description
1 polymer ?
#
loop_
_entity_poly.entity_id
_entity_poly.type
_entity_poly.pdbx_seq_one_letter_code
_entity_poly.pdbx_strand_id
1 'polypeptide(L)' 'MAMKGHIRKSRVENIVAEFTSEFENLKPLARELRSVLFPIRDRDIFTGMFHDSDIMYDGMIIAFNTANI' A
#
# COMPACT_ATOMS: atom_id res chain seq x y z
N MET A 1 8.39 20.42 -18.61
CA MET A 1 8.31 18.96 -18.35
C MET A 1 7.73 18.76 -16.95
N ALA A 2 6.51 18.23 -16.84
CA ALA A 2 5.90 17.92 -15.55
C ALA A 2 5.19 16.56 -15.66
N MET A 3 5.73 15.54 -14.97
CA MET A 3 5.10 14.22 -14.81
C MET A 3 4.98 13.94 -13.31
N LYS A 4 4.29 14.83 -12.61
CA LYS A 4 4.15 14.82 -11.15
C LYS A 4 2.67 14.57 -10.84
N GLY A 5 2.29 13.31 -10.60
CA GLY A 5 0.93 12.97 -10.16
C GLY A 5 0.49 11.54 -10.48
N HIS A 6 0.49 11.14 -11.76
CA HIS A 6 -0.13 9.85 -12.16
C HIS A 6 0.73 8.59 -11.90
N ILE A 7 2.04 8.73 -11.69
CA ILE A 7 3.00 7.60 -11.71
C ILE A 7 3.07 6.82 -10.38
N ARG A 8 2.50 7.31 -9.28
CA ARG A 8 2.64 6.61 -7.98
C ARG A 8 1.50 5.65 -7.66
N LYS A 9 0.29 5.84 -8.21
CA LYS A 9 -0.79 4.84 -8.11
C LYS A 9 -0.47 3.59 -8.95
N SER A 10 0.32 3.75 -10.02
CA SER A 10 0.66 2.66 -10.95
C SER A 10 1.75 1.70 -10.45
N ARG A 11 2.66 2.11 -9.55
CA ARG A 11 3.79 1.24 -9.16
C ARG A 11 3.38 -0.01 -8.38
N VAL A 12 2.44 0.11 -7.45
CA VAL A 12 1.98 -1.07 -6.70
C VAL A 12 1.12 -1.97 -7.57
N GLU A 13 0.31 -1.42 -8.47
CA GLU A 13 -0.41 -2.25 -9.44
C GLU A 13 0.53 -2.98 -10.40
N ASN A 14 1.68 -2.38 -10.77
CA ASN A 14 2.70 -3.08 -11.54
C ASN A 14 3.31 -4.25 -10.75
N ILE A 15 3.67 -4.04 -9.47
CA ILE A 15 4.20 -5.11 -8.61
C ILE A 15 3.17 -6.23 -8.43
N VAL A 16 1.92 -5.86 -8.19
CA VAL A 16 0.82 -6.81 -8.03
C VAL A 16 0.53 -7.58 -9.32
N ALA A 17 0.71 -6.96 -10.49
CA ALA A 17 0.57 -7.63 -11.78
C ALA A 17 1.66 -8.69 -12.04
N GLU A 18 2.81 -8.59 -11.37
CA GLU A 18 3.91 -9.57 -11.48
C GLU A 18 3.71 -10.80 -10.58
N PHE A 19 2.68 -10.82 -9.72
CA PHE A 19 2.43 -11.98 -8.85
C PHE A 19 2.01 -13.18 -9.69
N THR A 20 2.63 -14.34 -9.42
CA THR A 20 2.23 -15.61 -10.01
C THR A 20 0.85 -16.04 -9.49
N SER A 21 0.21 -17.00 -10.16
CA SER A 21 -1.12 -17.48 -9.80
C SER A 21 -1.23 -18.01 -8.37
N GLU A 22 -0.13 -18.55 -7.83
CA GLU A 22 -0.01 -19.02 -6.45
C GLU A 22 -0.24 -17.90 -5.41
N PHE A 23 0.05 -16.65 -5.77
CA PHE A 23 -0.04 -15.49 -4.86
C PHE A 23 -1.20 -14.55 -5.20
N GLU A 24 -2.15 -14.95 -6.05
CA GLU A 24 -3.33 -14.14 -6.39
C GLU A 24 -4.12 -13.71 -5.15
N ASN A 25 -4.21 -14.59 -4.15
CA ASN A 25 -4.85 -14.31 -2.87
C ASN A 25 -4.14 -13.22 -2.05
N LEU A 26 -2.87 -12.92 -2.31
CA LEU A 26 -2.09 -11.89 -1.62
C LEU A 26 -2.24 -10.49 -2.24
N LYS A 27 -2.81 -10.39 -3.45
CA LYS A 27 -2.98 -9.09 -4.13
C LYS A 27 -3.82 -8.08 -3.32
N PRO A 28 -4.95 -8.47 -2.69
CA PRO A 28 -5.70 -7.57 -1.83
C PRO A 28 -4.86 -7.08 -0.65
N LEU A 29 -4.12 -7.97 0.01
CA LEU A 29 -3.22 -7.61 1.11
C LEU A 29 -2.17 -6.60 0.67
N ALA A 30 -1.50 -6.81 -0.46
CA ALA A 30 -0.46 -5.92 -0.97
C ALA A 30 -0.98 -4.49 -1.21
N ARG A 31 -2.22 -4.35 -1.71
CA ARG A 31 -2.87 -3.05 -1.89
C ARG A 31 -3.16 -2.37 -0.56
N GLU A 32 -3.59 -3.14 0.42
CA GLU A 32 -3.94 -2.61 1.74
C GLU A 32 -2.74 -2.20 2.57
N LEU A 33 -1.66 -2.99 2.51
CA LEU A 33 -0.37 -2.59 3.06
C LEU A 33 0.14 -1.30 2.40
N ARG A 34 -0.01 -1.13 1.08
CA ARG A 34 0.33 0.14 0.39
C ARG A 34 -0.51 1.31 0.90
N SER A 35 -1.79 1.10 1.19
CA SER A 35 -2.67 2.17 1.70
C SER A 35 -2.29 2.58 3.12
N VAL A 36 -1.95 1.60 3.98
CA VAL A 36 -1.51 1.83 5.36
C VAL A 36 -0.15 2.51 5.43
N LEU A 37 0.84 2.00 4.69
CA LEU A 37 2.23 2.48 4.74
C LEU A 37 2.43 3.80 4.01
N PHE A 38 1.67 4.04 2.94
CA PHE A 38 1.84 5.19 2.05
C PHE A 38 0.52 5.92 1.80
N PRO A 39 -0.18 6.37 2.86
CA PRO A 39 -1.47 7.01 2.71
C PRO A 39 -1.32 8.27 1.85
N ILE A 40 -2.34 8.56 1.04
CA ILE A 40 -2.39 9.79 0.27
C ILE A 40 -2.89 10.89 1.22
N ARG A 41 -2.07 11.92 1.46
CA ARG A 41 -2.41 13.12 2.24
C ARG A 41 -2.16 14.35 1.38
N ASP A 42 -3.13 15.26 1.32
CA ASP A 42 -3.06 16.48 0.49
C ASP A 42 -2.70 16.23 -0.99
N ARG A 43 -3.25 15.16 -1.57
CA ARG A 43 -3.01 14.70 -2.95
C ARG A 43 -1.59 14.20 -3.24
N ASP A 44 -0.72 14.16 -2.25
CA ASP A 44 0.61 13.56 -2.33
C ASP A 44 0.69 12.29 -1.47
N ILE A 45 1.63 11.40 -1.80
CA ILE A 45 1.91 10.26 -0.93
C ILE A 45 2.72 10.75 0.26
N PHE A 46 2.18 10.49 1.45
CA PHE A 46 2.90 10.69 2.68
C PHE A 46 4.10 9.74 2.72
N THR A 47 5.29 10.30 2.80
CA THR A 47 6.56 9.58 3.01
C THR A 47 7.29 10.06 4.27
N GLY A 48 6.58 10.77 5.16
CA GLY A 48 7.14 11.25 6.42
C GLY A 48 7.30 10.11 7.42
N MET A 49 8.07 10.36 8.49
CA MET A 49 8.11 9.45 9.63
C MET A 49 6.72 9.44 10.28
N PHE A 50 6.13 8.26 10.43
CA PHE A 50 4.99 8.11 11.32
C PHE A 50 5.50 8.42 12.74
N HIS A 51 5.13 9.58 13.29
CA HIS A 51 5.40 9.86 14.71
C HIS A 51 4.56 8.93 15.61
N ASP A 52 3.41 8.49 15.11
CA ASP A 52 2.61 7.40 15.68
C ASP A 52 2.92 6.10 14.96
N SER A 53 3.96 5.39 15.42
CA SER A 53 4.24 4.02 15.01
C SER A 53 3.02 3.10 15.17
N ASP A 54 2.21 3.38 16.19
CA ASP A 54 1.06 2.57 16.56
C ASP A 54 0.01 2.54 15.43
N ILE A 55 -0.25 3.67 14.76
CA ILE A 55 -1.20 3.75 13.64
C ILE A 55 -0.72 2.89 12.46
N MET A 56 0.58 2.84 12.21
CA MET A 56 1.15 2.02 11.15
C MET A 56 1.03 0.53 11.50
N TYR A 57 1.44 0.14 12.71
CA TYR A 57 1.39 -1.26 13.14
C TYR A 57 -0.05 -1.79 13.25
N ASP A 58 -0.96 -1.02 13.83
CA ASP A 58 -2.38 -1.37 13.92
C ASP A 58 -3.00 -1.55 12.53
N GLY A 59 -2.69 -0.62 11.60
CA GLY A 59 -3.16 -0.72 10.22
C GLY A 59 -2.66 -1.99 9.52
N MET A 60 -1.40 -2.38 9.75
CA MET A 60 -0.84 -3.61 9.19
C MET A 60 -1.50 -4.85 9.81
N ILE A 61 -1.64 -4.89 11.13
CA ILE A 61 -2.30 -6.00 11.85
C ILE A 61 -3.72 -6.21 11.33
N ILE A 62 -4.48 -5.12 11.15
CA ILE A 62 -5.83 -5.19 10.56
C ILE A 62 -5.79 -5.73 9.13
N ALA A 63 -4.84 -5.31 8.30
CA ALA A 63 -4.70 -5.79 6.93
C ALA A 63 -4.45 -7.31 6.86
N PHE A 64 -3.57 -7.83 7.73
CA PHE A 64 -3.32 -9.28 7.83
C PHE A 64 -4.55 -10.04 8.34
N ASN A 65 -5.17 -9.57 9.42
CA ASN A 65 -6.39 -10.19 9.96
C ASN A 65 -7.53 -10.23 8.93
N THR A 66 -7.68 -9.17 8.14
CA THR A 66 -8.74 -9.07 7.11
C THR A 66 -8.47 -10.00 5.93
N ALA A 67 -7.19 -10.16 5.55
CA ALA A 67 -6.80 -11.06 4.48
C ALA A 67 -6.94 -12.55 4.89
N ASN A 68 -7.14 -12.84 6.18
CA ASN A 68 -7.38 -14.18 6.73
C ASN A 68 -6.33 -15.21 6.25
N ILE A 69 -5.08 -14.78 6.30
CA ILE A 69 -3.85 -15.51 5.94
C ILE A 69 -3.00 -15.74 7.18
#